data_AF-A0A8J5RZZ1-F1
#
_entry.id   AF-A0A8J5RZZ1-F1
#
_cell.length_a   1.000
_cell.length_b   1.000
_cell.length_c   1.000
_cell.angle_alpha   90.00
_cell.angle_beta   90.00
_cell.angle_gamma   90.00
#
_symmetry.space_group_name_H-M   'P 1'
#
loop_
_entity.id
_entity.type
_entity.pdbx_description
1 polymer ?
#
loop_
_entity_poly.entity_id
_entity_poly.type
_entity_poly.pdbx_seq_one_letter_code
_entity_poly.pdbx_strand_id
1 'polypeptide(L)'
;MSMVGVNFSTLLTITGLNNNEYQITRGKELNRLARVSAICDFVKEDFMEMLFSNNTFDAIYAIEATCHAPYLVGCYKEIYHVLKLG
;
A
#
# COMPACT_ATOMS: atom_id res chain seq x y z
N MET A 1 -4.63 5.17 -8.62
CA MET A 1 -5.41 5.06 -7.37
C MET A 1 -4.61 4.20 -6.42
N SER A 2 -4.43 4.58 -5.15
CA SER A 2 -3.45 3.90 -4.29
C SER A 2 -3.96 3.58 -2.89
N MET A 3 -3.62 2.38 -2.41
CA MET A 3 -3.74 1.99 -1.01
C MET A 3 -2.36 2.03 -0.36
N VAL A 4 -2.28 2.18 0.95
CA VAL A 4 -1.01 2.27 1.66
C VAL A 4 -0.99 1.37 2.88
N GLY A 5 0.03 0.53 2.95
CA GLY A 5 0.37 -0.26 4.13
C GLY A 5 1.45 0.43 4.97
N VAL A 6 1.32 0.32 6.28
CA VAL A 6 2.22 0.94 7.26
C VAL A 6 2.75 -0.11 8.23
N ASN A 7 4.04 -0.05 8.55
CA ASN A 7 4.64 -0.83 9.62
C ASN A 7 5.27 0.07 10.68
N PHE A 8 5.08 -0.31 11.95
CA PHE A 8 5.60 0.36 13.14
C PHE A 8 6.73 -0.47 13.75
N SER A 9 7.89 -0.45 13.11
CA SER A 9 9.12 -1.03 13.69
C SER A 9 9.88 0.05 14.50
N THR A 10 11.18 -0.13 14.74
CA THR A 10 12.05 0.95 15.27
C THR A 10 11.99 2.22 14.41
N LEU A 11 11.66 2.09 13.12
CA LEU A 11 11.30 3.18 12.21
C LEU A 11 9.95 2.88 11.54
N LEU A 12 9.16 3.92 11.31
CA LEU A 12 7.93 3.83 10.54
C LEU A 12 8.27 3.64 9.06
N THR A 13 7.71 2.62 8.43
CA THR A 13 7.86 2.39 6.98
C THR A 13 6.52 2.37 6.28
N ILE A 14 6.47 2.92 5.07
CA ILE A 14 5.28 3.08 4.25
C ILE A 14 5.49 2.34 2.93
N THR A 15 4.51 1.52 2.55
CA THR A 15 4.45 0.86 1.24
C THR A 15 3.17 1.28 0.53
N GLY A 16 3.31 2.08 -0.53
CA GLY A 16 2.20 2.43 -1.40
C GLY A 16 1.95 1.36 -2.46
N LEU A 17 0.70 0.95 -2.63
CA LEU A 17 0.25 0.03 -3.67
C LEU A 17 -0.52 0.82 -4.73
N ASN A 18 -0.14 0.69 -6.00
CA ASN A 18 -0.83 1.33 -7.12
C ASN A 18 -0.63 0.54 -8.41
N ASN A 19 -1.69 0.35 -9.21
CA ASN A 19 -1.60 -0.41 -10.46
C ASN A 19 -0.99 0.38 -11.63
N ASN A 20 -0.76 1.68 -11.49
CA ASN A 20 -0.24 2.55 -12.54
C ASN A 20 1.29 2.73 -12.46
N GLU A 21 2.02 2.14 -13.41
CA GLU A 21 3.50 2.17 -13.50
C GLU A 21 4.08 3.59 -13.51
N TYR A 22 3.43 4.52 -14.22
CA TYR A 22 3.90 5.90 -14.31
C TYR A 22 3.81 6.59 -12.95
N GLN A 23 2.71 6.39 -12.22
CA GLN A 23 2.54 6.96 -10.88
C GLN A 23 3.56 6.38 -9.89
N ILE A 24 3.85 5.08 -9.98
CA ILE A 24 4.89 4.41 -9.19
C ILE A 24 6.27 5.03 -9.49
N THR A 25 6.65 5.09 -10.76
CA THR A 25 7.95 5.63 -11.19
C THR A 25 8.12 7.09 -10.73
N ARG A 26 7.07 7.90 -10.91
CA ARG A 26 7.07 9.28 -10.44
C ARG A 26 7.17 9.39 -8.91
N GLY A 27 6.45 8.54 -8.18
CA GLY A 27 6.50 8.46 -6.72
C GLY A 27 7.89 8.10 -6.20
N LYS A 28 8.55 7.08 -6.78
CA LYS A 28 9.91 6.69 -6.38
C LYS A 28 10.92 7.82 -6.60
N GLU A 29 10.81 8.57 -7.70
CA GLU A 29 11.66 9.73 -7.95
C GLU A 29 11.42 10.86 -6.94
N LEU A 30 10.15 11.13 -6.59
CA LEU A 30 9.82 12.10 -5.54
C LEU A 30 10.36 11.66 -4.16
N ASN A 31 10.27 10.38 -3.82
CA ASN A 31 10.86 9.84 -2.58
C ASN A 31 12.38 10.03 -2.54
N ARG A 32 13.06 9.84 -3.69
CA ARG A 32 14.50 10.06 -3.82
C ARG A 32 14.87 11.53 -3.59
N LEU A 33 14.14 12.44 -4.21
CA LEU A 33 14.34 13.89 -4.06
C LEU A 33 14.07 14.37 -2.63
N ALA A 34 13.03 13.83 -1.98
CA ALA A 34 12.68 14.13 -0.60
C ALA A 34 13.55 13.40 0.44
N ARG A 35 14.46 12.51 0.00
CA ARG A 35 15.35 11.70 0.85
C ARG A 35 14.61 10.77 1.83
N VAL A 36 13.47 10.23 1.41
CA VAL A 36 12.65 9.29 2.20
C VAL A 36 12.62 7.88 1.64
N SER A 37 13.41 7.58 0.60
CA SER A 37 13.44 6.27 -0.06
C SER A 37 13.77 5.09 0.87
N ALA A 38 14.39 5.34 2.03
CA ALA A 38 14.67 4.30 3.02
C ALA A 38 13.44 3.85 3.83
N ILE A 39 12.38 4.68 3.87
CA ILE A 39 11.18 4.44 4.69
C ILE A 39 9.88 4.54 3.89
N CYS A 40 9.93 4.96 2.64
CA CYS A 40 8.76 5.06 1.77
C CYS A 40 9.11 4.46 0.41
N ASP A 41 8.37 3.42 0.03
CA ASP A 41 8.49 2.79 -1.29
C ASP A 41 7.11 2.44 -1.85
N PHE A 42 7.09 2.00 -3.11
CA PHE A 42 5.88 1.63 -3.81
C PHE A 42 6.00 0.27 -4.50
N VAL A 43 4.90 -0.48 -4.50
CA VAL A 43 4.70 -1.71 -5.27
C VAL A 43 3.61 -1.51 -6.31
N LYS A 44 3.79 -2.15 -7.47
CA LYS A 44 2.80 -2.14 -8.54
C LYS A 44 1.96 -3.40 -8.48
N GLU A 45 0.77 -3.29 -7.91
CA GLU A 45 -0.15 -4.41 -7.73
C GLU A 45 -1.61 -3.94 -7.83
N ASP A 46 -2.53 -4.90 -7.94
CA ASP A 46 -3.97 -4.68 -7.81
C ASP A 46 -4.37 -4.86 -6.34
N PHE A 47 -5.09 -3.89 -5.76
CA PHE A 47 -5.59 -4.02 -4.39
C PHE A 47 -6.70 -5.07 -4.25
N MET A 48 -7.21 -5.60 -5.36
CA MET A 48 -8.12 -6.72 -5.39
C MET A 48 -7.41 -8.08 -5.26
N GLU A 49 -6.08 -8.11 -5.44
CA GLU A 49 -5.24 -9.30 -5.37
C GLU A 49 -3.86 -8.94 -4.81
N MET A 50 -3.77 -8.73 -3.50
CA MET A 50 -2.54 -8.27 -2.86
C MET A 50 -1.57 -9.44 -2.65
N LEU A 51 -0.37 -9.37 -3.23
CA LEU A 51 0.63 -10.44 -3.14
C LEU A 51 1.52 -10.31 -1.89
N PHE A 52 0.90 -9.96 -0.76
CA PHE A 52 1.56 -9.93 0.54
C PHE A 52 1.24 -11.17 1.37
N SER A 53 2.08 -11.44 2.37
CA SER A 53 1.77 -12.48 3.35
C SER A 53 0.61 -12.07 4.26
N ASN A 54 -0.05 -13.05 4.88
CA ASN A 54 -0.97 -12.79 5.98
C ASN A 54 -0.32 -11.92 7.07
N ASN A 55 -1.08 -10.99 7.68
CA ASN A 55 -0.61 -10.18 8.81
C ASN A 55 0.71 -9.42 8.52
N THR A 56 0.81 -8.79 7.34
CA THR A 56 2.01 -8.07 6.92
C THR A 56 2.09 -6.66 7.53
N PHE A 57 0.99 -5.89 7.53
CA PHE A 57 0.98 -4.48 7.89
C PHE A 57 0.36 -4.24 9.27
N ASP A 58 0.91 -3.29 10.03
CA ASP A 58 0.35 -2.86 11.32
C ASP A 58 -0.86 -1.92 11.14
N ALA A 59 -0.89 -1.16 10.05
CA ALA A 59 -2.03 -0.34 9.67
C ALA A 59 -2.18 -0.23 8.15
N ILE A 60 -3.40 -0.01 7.69
CA ILE A 60 -3.72 0.21 6.28
C ILE A 60 -4.61 1.45 6.17
N TYR A 61 -4.34 2.29 5.18
CA TYR A 61 -5.22 3.39 4.83
C TYR A 61 -5.44 3.48 3.32
N ALA A 62 -6.63 3.94 2.95
CA ALA A 62 -7.05 4.16 1.58
C ALA A 62 -7.56 5.60 1.45
N ILE A 63 -6.98 6.37 0.52
CA ILE A 63 -7.47 7.72 0.19
C ILE A 63 -8.21 7.63 -1.12
N GLU A 64 -9.53 7.69 -1.02
CA GLU A 64 -10.52 7.45 -2.06
C GLU A 64 -10.42 6.07 -2.72
N ALA A 65 -9.34 5.29 -2.56
CA ALA A 65 -8.98 4.08 -3.30
C ALA A 65 -10.09 3.04 -3.53
N THR A 66 -10.85 2.76 -2.47
CA THR A 66 -11.84 1.69 -2.45
C THR A 66 -13.06 1.98 -3.31
N CYS A 67 -13.33 3.24 -3.67
CA CYS A 67 -14.47 3.59 -4.52
C CYS A 67 -14.31 3.11 -5.98
N HIS A 68 -13.10 2.71 -6.38
CA HIS A 68 -12.84 2.11 -7.70
C HIS A 68 -12.80 0.57 -7.65
N ALA A 69 -13.02 -0.06 -6.49
CA ALA A 69 -13.11 -1.51 -6.40
C ALA A 69 -14.37 -2.02 -7.11
N PRO A 70 -14.28 -3.04 -7.97
CA PRO A 70 -15.48 -3.62 -8.60
C PRO A 70 -16.42 -4.26 -7.57
N TYR A 71 -15.85 -4.81 -6.49
CA TYR A 71 -16.60 -5.38 -5.37
C TYR A 71 -15.93 -5.02 -4.05
N LEU A 72 -16.63 -4.23 -3.21
CA LEU A 72 -16.11 -3.78 -1.92
C LEU A 72 -15.72 -4.95 -1.00
N VAL A 73 -16.51 -6.02 -0.97
CA VAL A 73 -16.23 -7.20 -0.14
C VAL A 73 -14.89 -7.84 -0.49
N GLY A 74 -14.54 -7.91 -1.78
CA GLY A 74 -13.24 -8.43 -2.22
C GLY A 74 -12.09 -7.56 -1.73
N CYS A 75 -12.21 -6.24 -1.93
CA CYS A 75 -11.21 -5.28 -1.46
C CYS A 75 -10.99 -5.35 0.07
N TYR A 76 -12.07 -5.35 0.85
CA TYR A 76 -11.95 -5.45 2.31
C TYR A 76 -11.43 -6.81 2.79
N LYS A 77 -11.67 -7.89 2.04
CA LYS A 77 -11.08 -9.21 2.34
C LYS A 77 -9.56 -9.20 2.19
N GLU A 78 -9.03 -8.56 1.14
CA GLU A 78 -7.59 -8.40 0.95
C GLU A 78 -6.98 -7.51 2.04
N ILE A 79 -7.62 -6.38 2.37
CA ILE A 79 -7.21 -5.51 3.48
C ILE A 79 -7.14 -6.32 4.79
N TYR A 80 -8.17 -7.10 5.10
CA TYR A 80 -8.21 -7.91 6.31
C TYR A 80 -7.13 -8.99 6.34
N HIS A 81 -6.86 -9.65 5.21
CA HIS A 81 -5.81 -10.67 5.06
C HIS A 81 -4.41 -10.12 5.41
N VAL A 82 -4.09 -8.92 4.91
CA VAL A 82 -2.75 -8.35 5.07
C VAL A 82 -2.58 -7.51 6.34
N LEU A 83 -3.65 -7.16 7.04
CA LEU A 83 -3.61 -6.43 8.31
C LEU A 83 -3.29 -7.38 9.47
N LYS A 84 -2.37 -7.01 10.36
CA LYS A 84 -2.09 -7.73 11.60
C LYS A 84 -3.27 -7.62 12.58
N LEU A 85 -3.45 -8.64 13.41
CA LEU A 85 -4.35 -8.57 14.55
C LEU A 85 -3.83 -7.52 15.54
N GLY A 86 -4.68 -6.56 15.92
CA GLY A 86 -4.41 -5.52 16.91
C GLY A 86 -4.66 -5.98 18.33
#